data_AF-A0A9Q8FSL2-F1
#
_entry.id   AF-A0A9Q8FSL2-F1
#
_cell.length_a   1.000
_cell.length_b   1.000
_cell.length_c   1.000
_cell.angle_alpha   90.00
_cell.angle_beta   90.00
_cell.angle_gamma   90.00
#
_symmetry.space_group_name_H-M   'P 1'
#
loop_
_entity.id
_entity.type
_entity.pdbx_description
1 polymer ?
#
loop_
_entity_poly.entity_id
_entity_poly.type
_entity_poly.pdbx_seq_one_letter_code
_entity_poly.pdbx_strand_id
1 'polypeptide(L)' 'MRHLHNLFNGKLTAYQIATATDIDIHHIESVMEGSMALDAMAEEDFRKLAELEEDLFTSIANKNETSA' A
#
# COMPACT_ATOMS: atom_id res chain seq x y z
N MET A 1 7.61 0.70 -14.44
CA MET A 1 7.27 -0.36 -13.46
C MET A 1 6.62 0.31 -12.28
N ARG A 2 5.39 -0.08 -11.99
CA ARG A 2 4.62 0.39 -10.83
C ARG A 2 5.29 -0.10 -9.55
N HIS A 3 5.39 0.76 -8.54
CA HIS A 3 6.01 0.42 -7.26
C HIS A 3 5.23 1.04 -6.11
N LEU A 4 5.34 0.43 -4.93
CA LEU A 4 4.88 0.96 -3.65
C LEU A 4 6.03 0.78 -2.65
N HIS A 5 6.56 1.87 -2.09
CA HIS A 5 7.85 1.85 -1.38
C HIS A 5 7.73 1.35 0.05
N ASN A 6 6.59 1.59 0.69
CA ASN A 6 6.40 1.45 2.12
C ASN A 6 5.25 0.52 2.48
N LEU A 7 4.26 0.39 1.59
CA LEU A 7 3.02 -0.31 1.89
C LEU A 7 3.26 -1.78 2.26
N PHE A 8 4.19 -2.45 1.58
CA PHE A 8 4.51 -3.87 1.78
C PHE A 8 5.77 -4.12 2.63
N ASN A 9 6.31 -3.11 3.31
CA ASN A 9 7.53 -3.26 4.13
C ASN A 9 7.27 -3.92 5.50
N GLY A 10 6.22 -4.75 5.62
CA GLY A 10 5.88 -5.49 6.83
C GLY A 10 5.23 -4.67 7.95
N LYS A 11 4.89 -3.39 7.72
CA LYS A 11 4.17 -2.56 8.70
C LYS A 11 2.67 -2.85 8.77
N LEU A 12 2.10 -3.35 7.69
CA LEU A 12 0.70 -3.73 7.58
C LEU A 12 0.60 -5.19 7.16
N THR A 13 -0.42 -5.88 7.67
CA THR A 13 -0.77 -7.22 7.21
C THR A 13 -1.61 -7.15 5.92
N ALA A 14 -1.63 -8.24 5.15
CA ALA A 14 -2.47 -8.34 3.96
C ALA A 14 -3.95 -8.05 4.28
N TYR A 15 -4.43 -8.54 5.43
CA TYR A 15 -5.77 -8.27 5.93
C TYR A 15 -6.05 -6.78 6.15
N GLN A 16 -5.11 -6.04 6.75
CA GLN A 16 -5.27 -4.60 6.98
C GLN A 16 -5.32 -3.81 5.67
N ILE A 17 -4.47 -4.17 4.71
CA ILE A 17 -4.43 -3.54 3.39
C ILE A 17 -5.72 -3.85 2.61
N ALA A 18 -6.15 -5.11 2.58
CA ALA A 18 -7.38 -5.55 1.93
C ALA A 18 -8.60 -4.83 2.51
N THR A 19 -8.69 -4.75 3.85
CA THR A 19 -9.77 -4.03 4.54
C THR A 19 -9.80 -2.54 4.19
N ALA A 20 -8.63 -1.91 4.08
CA ALA A 20 -8.53 -0.47 3.80
C ALA A 20 -8.78 -0.12 2.32
N THR A 21 -8.57 -1.06 1.41
CA THR A 21 -8.67 -0.83 -0.04
C THR A 21 -9.83 -1.52 -0.71
N ASP A 22 -10.56 -2.40 -0.01
CA ASP A 22 -11.59 -3.26 -0.58
C ASP A 22 -11.07 -4.10 -1.77
N ILE A 23 -9.79 -4.48 -1.72
CA ILE A 23 -9.15 -5.40 -2.67
C ILE A 23 -9.19 -6.81 -2.07
N ASP A 24 -9.37 -7.83 -2.92
CA ASP A 24 -9.31 -9.22 -2.49
C ASP A 24 -7.98 -9.51 -1.76
N ILE A 25 -8.09 -10.06 -0.55
CA ILE A 25 -6.94 -10.38 0.28
C ILE A 25 -5.94 -11.31 -0.42
N HIS A 26 -6.39 -12.23 -1.27
CA HIS A 26 -5.50 -13.15 -1.99
C HIS A 26 -4.66 -12.43 -3.04
N HIS A 27 -5.16 -11.34 -3.63
CA HIS A 27 -4.35 -10.49 -4.51
C HIS A 27 -3.25 -9.77 -3.72
N ILE A 28 -3.60 -9.25 -2.55
CA ILE A 28 -2.63 -8.59 -1.66
C ILE A 28 -1.56 -9.59 -1.20
N GLU A 29 -1.96 -10.79 -0.76
CA GLU A 29 -1.04 -11.86 -0.37
C GLU A 29 -0.12 -12.24 -1.54
N SER A 30 -0.66 -12.39 -2.75
CA SER A 30 0.14 -12.72 -3.93
C SER A 30 1.20 -11.65 -4.25
N VAL A 31 0.86 -10.37 -4.07
CA VAL A 31 1.81 -9.26 -4.26
C VAL A 31 2.87 -9.27 -3.14
N MET A 32 2.47 -9.48 -1.89
CA MET A 32 3.39 -9.52 -0.74
C MET A 32 4.37 -10.71 -0.81
N GLU A 33 3.92 -11.86 -1.30
CA GLU A 33 4.75 -13.06 -1.51
C GLU A 33 5.62 -12.96 -2.78
N GLY A 34 5.38 -11.95 -3.62
CA GLY A 34 6.06 -11.78 -4.91
C GLY A 34 5.63 -12.77 -5.99
N SER A 35 4.55 -13.52 -5.77
CA SER A 35 3.95 -14.42 -6.77
C SER A 35 3.17 -13.66 -7.84
N MET A 36 2.76 -12.42 -7.55
CA MET A 36 2.16 -11.48 -8.49
C MET A 36 2.94 -10.16 -8.52
N ALA A 37 3.22 -9.64 -9.72
CA ALA A 37 3.81 -8.32 -9.89
C ALA A 37 2.74 -7.22 -9.80
N LEU A 38 3.08 -6.06 -9.22
CA LEU A 38 2.21 -4.86 -9.22
C LEU A 38 1.82 -4.42 -10.64
N ASP A 39 2.70 -4.65 -11.61
CA ASP A 39 2.44 -4.37 -13.02
C ASP A 39 1.37 -5.28 -13.65
N ALA A 40 1.06 -6.44 -13.04
CA ALA A 40 -0.01 -7.33 -13.48
C ALA A 40 -1.38 -7.00 -12.84
N MET A 41 -1.40 -6.10 -11.86
CA MET A 41 -2.60 -5.73 -11.12
C MET A 41 -3.46 -4.74 -11.91
N ALA A 42 -4.78 -4.77 -11.70
CA ALA A 42 -5.68 -3.79 -12.32
C ALA A 42 -5.28 -2.37 -11.92
N GLU A 43 -5.47 -1.40 -12.83
CA GLU A 43 -5.08 -0.01 -12.60
C GLU A 43 -5.84 0.61 -11.41
N GLU A 44 -7.13 0.26 -11.27
CA GLU A 44 -7.96 0.71 -10.15
C GLU A 44 -7.43 0.23 -8.80
N ASP A 45 -7.11 -1.07 -8.69
CA ASP A 45 -6.54 -1.65 -7.46
C ASP A 45 -5.19 -1.01 -7.12
N PHE A 46 -4.36 -0.77 -8.14
CA PHE A 46 -3.08 -0.11 -7.93
C PHE A 46 -3.26 1.31 -7.40
N ARG A 47 -4.22 2.06 -7.95
CA ARG A 47 -4.52 3.42 -7.49
C ARG A 47 -4.95 3.42 -6.02
N LYS A 48 -5.83 2.50 -5.60
CA LYS A 48 -6.27 2.38 -4.20
C LYS A 48 -5.10 2.09 -3.25
N LEU A 49 -4.18 1.20 -3.65
CA LEU A 49 -2.98 0.93 -2.86
C LEU A 49 -2.03 2.14 -2.79
N ALA A 50 -1.88 2.88 -3.89
CA ALA A 50 -1.06 4.09 -3.94
C ALA A 50 -1.64 5.20 -3.04
N GLU A 51 -2.96 5.41 -3.08
CA GLU A 51 -3.67 6.33 -2.19
C GLU A 51 -3.48 5.93 -0.72
N LEU A 52 -3.62 4.64 -0.39
CA LEU A 52 -3.37 4.14 0.97
C LEU A 52 -1.92 4.36 1.40
N GLU A 53 -0.94 4.15 0.52
CA GLU A 53 0.45 4.42 0.84
C GLU A 53 0.69 5.92 1.10
N GLU A 54 0.09 6.77 0.28
CA GLU A 54 0.21 8.22 0.43
C GLU A 54 -0.38 8.70 1.77
N ASP A 55 -1.58 8.25 2.11
CA ASP A 55 -2.27 8.60 3.35
C ASP A 55 -1.49 8.17 4.60
N LEU A 56 -0.88 6.99 4.56
CA LEU A 56 -0.18 6.43 5.72
C LEU A 56 1.26 6.89 5.87
N PHE A 57 1.97 7.15 4.76
CA PHE A 57 3.43 7.36 4.78
C PHE A 57 3.86 8.76 4.34
N THR A 58 3.05 9.53 3.61
CA THR A 58 3.41 10.89 3.19
C THR A 58 3.30 11.88 4.36
N SER A 59 2.48 11.58 5.37
CA SER A 59 2.42 12.39 6.60
C SER A 59 3.66 12.27 7.51
N ILE A 60 4.59 11.34 7.24
CA ILE A 60 5.84 11.22 8.01
C ILE A 60 6.88 12.27 7.55
N ALA A 61 6.79 12.76 6.31
CA ALA A 61 7.70 13.79 5.79
C ALA A 61 7.33 15.22 6.24
N ASN A 62 6.08 15.48 6.63
CA ASN A 62 5.59 16.82 6.97
C ASN A 62 5.37 17.07 8.48
N LYS A 63 5.89 16.20 9.37
CA LYS A 63 5.95 16.53 10.82
C LYS A 63 7.21 17.34 11.15
N ASN A 64 7.28 18.53 10.57
CA ASN A 64 8.13 19.63 11.06
C ASN A 64 7.29 20.75 11.68
N GLU A 65 6.04 20.47 12.06
CA GLU A 65 5.20 21.46 12.73
C GLU A 65 4.79 21.02 14.13
N THR A 66 5.15 21.90 15.06
CA THR A 66 4.74 22.04 16.46
C THR A 66 5.30 21.03 17.48
N SER A 67 6.46 21.38 18.02
CA SER A 67 6.54 21.50 19.48
C SER A 67 6.72 22.97 19.82
N ALA A 68 5.70 23.51 20.49
CA ALA A 68 5.67 24.81 21.15
C ALA A 68 6.54 24.81 22.43
#